data_AF-A0A453EWS8-F1
#
_entry.id   AF-A0A453EWS8-F1
#
_cell.length_a   1.000
_cell.length_b   1.000
_cell.length_c   1.000
_cell.angle_alpha   90.00
_cell.angle_beta   90.00
_cell.angle_gamma   90.00
#
_symmetry.space_group_name_H-M   'P 1'
#
loop_
_entity.id
_entity.type
_entity.pdbx_description
1 polymer ?
#
loop_
_entity_poly.entity_id
_entity_poly.type
_entity_poly.pdbx_seq_one_letter_code
_entity_poly.pdbx_strand_id
1 'polypeptide(L)'
;FLMLNVGTALPALRITVEVFSWTDSEAVTKVIPFCGALIHLAVATNRAELRQFVGNDLFSSIIQGLSVELNAVVSAELIGLCREIYLYLSDKDPAPKQVLLSLSDMKQEDLLAFDDCLSKTASPKEQKQHMRSLLLLATGNKLKALASQKTTNIITNVTTRNRGTVAHHGPSAEEEDRIGLAGLS
;
A
#
# COMPACT_ATOMS: atom_id res chain seq x y z
N PHE A 1 8.59 1.60 -21.48
CA PHE A 1 9.54 0.70 -22.15
C PHE A 1 9.16 -0.78 -21.99
N LEU A 2 8.97 -1.30 -20.76
CA LEU A 2 8.57 -2.71 -20.56
C LEU A 2 7.18 -3.06 -21.12
N MET A 3 6.16 -2.23 -20.87
CA MET A 3 4.78 -2.46 -21.35
C MET A 3 4.59 -2.25 -22.88
N LEU A 4 5.66 -1.90 -23.58
CA LEU A 4 5.70 -1.79 -25.05
C LEU A 4 6.18 -3.09 -25.71
N ASN A 5 6.72 -4.04 -24.94
CA ASN A 5 7.21 -5.33 -25.40
C ASN A 5 6.43 -6.47 -24.72
N VAL A 6 5.50 -7.08 -25.44
CA VAL A 6 4.55 -8.07 -24.90
C VAL A 6 5.26 -9.26 -24.24
N GLY A 7 6.37 -9.73 -24.82
CA GLY A 7 7.13 -10.89 -24.31
C GLY A 7 7.82 -10.65 -22.95
N THR A 8 8.30 -9.42 -22.70
CA THR A 8 8.94 -9.06 -21.41
C THR A 8 7.94 -8.53 -20.39
N ALA A 9 6.80 -7.99 -20.83
CA ALA A 9 5.74 -7.55 -19.95
C ALA A 9 5.06 -8.73 -19.22
N LEU A 10 4.83 -9.84 -19.92
CA LEU A 10 4.03 -10.94 -19.36
C LEU A 10 4.60 -11.55 -18.07
N PRO A 11 5.91 -11.89 -17.95
CA PRO A 11 6.47 -12.37 -16.69
C PRO A 11 6.39 -11.35 -15.56
N ALA A 12 6.63 -10.07 -15.86
CA ALA A 12 6.52 -9.00 -14.87
C ALA A 12 5.08 -8.85 -14.35
N LEU A 13 4.08 -8.93 -15.23
CA LEU A 13 2.67 -8.89 -14.86
C LEU A 13 2.25 -10.10 -14.01
N ARG A 14 2.75 -11.30 -14.33
CA ARG A 14 2.48 -12.52 -13.55
C ARG A 14 3.04 -12.41 -12.13
N ILE A 15 4.31 -12.02 -11.99
CA ILE A 15 4.94 -11.82 -10.68
C ILE A 15 4.19 -10.76 -9.86
N THR A 16 3.70 -9.71 -10.51
CA THR A 16 2.92 -8.64 -9.87
C THR A 16 1.62 -9.15 -9.26
N VAL A 17 0.99 -10.15 -9.87
CA VAL A 17 -0.20 -10.81 -9.32
C VAL A 17 0.18 -11.79 -8.21
N GLU A 18 1.21 -12.60 -8.44
CA GLU A 18 1.62 -13.66 -7.50
C GLU A 18 2.09 -13.12 -6.14
N VAL A 19 2.77 -11.97 -6.12
CA VAL A 19 3.35 -11.40 -4.89
C VAL A 19 2.30 -11.14 -3.79
N PHE A 20 1.03 -10.89 -4.15
CA PHE A 20 -0.03 -10.68 -3.17
C PHE A 20 -0.39 -11.95 -2.38
N SER A 21 -0.03 -13.13 -2.89
CA SER A 21 -0.20 -14.41 -2.19
C SER A 21 0.97 -14.76 -1.26
N TRP A 22 2.09 -14.05 -1.37
CA TRP A 22 3.29 -14.34 -0.59
C TRP A 22 3.13 -13.87 0.85
N THR A 23 3.75 -14.58 1.79
CA THR A 23 3.86 -14.18 3.20
C THR A 23 5.06 -13.24 3.41
N ASP A 24 5.24 -12.28 2.50
CA ASP A 24 6.32 -11.29 2.50
C ASP A 24 5.73 -9.91 2.21
N SER A 25 5.43 -9.17 3.28
CA SER A 25 4.85 -7.83 3.17
C SER A 25 5.85 -6.80 2.67
N GLU A 26 7.16 -7.05 2.73
CA GLU A 26 8.16 -6.19 2.13
C GLU A 26 8.09 -6.28 0.61
N ALA A 27 8.00 -7.49 0.05
CA ALA A 27 7.79 -7.68 -1.38
C ALA A 27 6.51 -6.98 -1.87
N VAL A 28 5.41 -7.10 -1.13
CA VAL A 28 4.16 -6.39 -1.43
C VAL A 28 4.35 -4.86 -1.35
N THR A 29 5.08 -4.35 -0.35
CA THR A 29 5.41 -2.92 -0.24
C THR A 29 6.13 -2.41 -1.49
N LYS A 30 7.08 -3.19 -2.03
CA LYS A 30 7.85 -2.80 -3.22
C LYS A 30 7.03 -2.85 -4.51
N VAL A 31 6.03 -3.72 -4.62
CA VAL A 31 5.22 -3.82 -5.83
C VAL A 31 4.14 -2.73 -5.93
N ILE A 32 3.65 -2.19 -4.81
CA ILE A 32 2.53 -1.24 -4.79
C ILE A 32 2.71 -0.05 -5.75
N PRO A 33 3.87 0.65 -5.81
CA PRO A 33 4.07 1.73 -6.76
C PRO A 33 3.99 1.27 -8.23
N PHE A 34 4.42 0.05 -8.52
CA PHE A 34 4.30 -0.54 -9.86
C PHE A 34 2.83 -0.81 -10.21
N CYS A 35 2.03 -1.32 -9.27
CA CYS A 35 0.59 -1.49 -9.45
C CYS A 35 -0.11 -0.16 -9.74
N GLY A 36 0.21 0.90 -8.99
CA GLY A 36 -0.31 2.25 -9.26
C GLY A 36 0.04 2.73 -10.67
N ALA A 37 1.30 2.53 -11.11
CA ALA A 37 1.72 2.86 -12.45
C ALA A 37 0.97 2.06 -13.54
N LEU A 38 0.69 0.77 -13.31
CA LEU A 38 -0.10 -0.06 -14.22
C LEU A 38 -1.55 0.44 -14.33
N ILE A 39 -2.18 0.84 -13.23
CA ILE A 39 -3.54 1.41 -13.22
C ILE A 39 -3.56 2.68 -14.06
N HIS A 40 -2.65 3.63 -13.81
CA HIS A 40 -2.58 4.86 -14.58
C HIS A 40 -2.25 4.62 -16.05
N LEU A 41 -1.40 3.63 -16.37
CA LEU A 41 -1.11 3.25 -17.74
C LEU A 41 -2.33 2.66 -18.45
N ALA A 42 -3.12 1.82 -17.76
CA ALA A 42 -4.37 1.27 -18.30
C ALA A 42 -5.35 2.39 -18.66
N VAL A 43 -5.46 3.41 -17.80
CA VAL A 43 -6.29 4.58 -18.01
C VAL A 43 -5.79 5.43 -19.19
N ALA A 44 -4.50 5.73 -19.23
CA ALA A 44 -3.91 6.62 -20.23
C ALA A 44 -3.86 6.01 -21.63
N THR A 45 -3.56 4.71 -21.73
CA THR A 45 -3.44 4.02 -23.04
C THR A 45 -4.77 3.51 -23.56
N ASN A 46 -5.75 3.34 -22.68
CA ASN A 46 -7.08 2.81 -23.00
C ASN A 46 -7.03 1.48 -23.79
N ARG A 47 -5.99 0.66 -23.58
CA ARG A 47 -5.85 -0.65 -24.21
C ARG A 47 -6.72 -1.67 -23.49
N ALA A 48 -7.58 -2.37 -24.24
CA ALA A 48 -8.53 -3.34 -23.69
C ALA A 48 -7.85 -4.43 -22.86
N GLU A 49 -6.77 -5.02 -23.38
CA GLU A 49 -5.99 -6.08 -22.70
C GLU A 49 -5.46 -5.61 -21.33
N LEU A 50 -4.94 -4.39 -21.27
CA LEU A 50 -4.39 -3.84 -20.03
C LEU A 50 -5.50 -3.45 -19.04
N ARG A 51 -6.63 -2.93 -19.53
CA ARG A 51 -7.81 -2.68 -18.67
C ARG A 51 -8.36 -3.98 -18.10
N GLN A 52 -8.44 -5.04 -18.90
CA GLN A 52 -8.88 -6.36 -18.45
C GLN A 52 -7.92 -6.93 -17.40
N PHE A 53 -6.62 -6.91 -17.67
CA PHE A 53 -5.63 -7.36 -16.69
C PHE A 53 -5.72 -6.57 -15.37
N VAL A 54 -5.80 -5.23 -15.42
CA VAL A 54 -5.88 -4.41 -14.21
C VAL A 54 -7.20 -4.59 -13.47
N GLY A 55 -8.31 -4.57 -14.21
CA GLY A 55 -9.67 -4.63 -13.66
C GLY A 55 -10.08 -6.03 -13.19
N ASN A 56 -9.44 -7.08 -13.70
CA ASN A 56 -9.73 -8.48 -13.35
C ASN A 56 -8.59 -9.07 -12.51
N ASP A 57 -7.46 -9.41 -13.14
CA ASP A 57 -6.39 -10.19 -12.54
C ASP A 57 -5.73 -9.44 -11.37
N LEU A 58 -5.29 -8.21 -11.61
CA LEU A 58 -4.63 -7.40 -10.59
C LEU A 58 -5.60 -7.05 -9.45
N PHE A 59 -6.85 -6.68 -9.77
CA PHE A 59 -7.84 -6.33 -8.76
C PHE A 59 -8.15 -7.50 -7.84
N SER A 60 -8.43 -8.68 -8.42
CA SER A 60 -8.68 -9.91 -7.67
C SER A 60 -7.50 -10.27 -6.77
N SER A 61 -6.27 -10.13 -7.29
CA SER A 61 -5.05 -10.44 -6.56
C SER A 61 -4.82 -9.50 -5.37
N ILE A 62 -5.10 -8.21 -5.53
CA ILE A 62 -5.02 -7.24 -4.42
C ILE A 62 -6.05 -7.59 -3.33
N ILE A 63 -7.29 -7.91 -3.72
CA ILE A 63 -8.34 -8.34 -2.76
C ILE A 63 -7.91 -9.63 -2.04
N GLN A 64 -7.37 -10.60 -2.76
CA GLN A 64 -6.82 -11.82 -2.16
C GLN A 64 -5.68 -11.51 -1.21
N GLY A 65 -4.78 -10.57 -1.55
CA GLY A 65 -3.70 -10.13 -0.69
C GLY A 65 -4.16 -9.53 0.63
N LEU A 66 -5.35 -8.91 0.68
CA LEU A 66 -5.98 -8.44 1.92
C LEU A 66 -6.43 -9.58 2.85
N SER A 67 -6.49 -10.82 2.36
CA SER A 67 -6.74 -12.02 3.18
C SER A 67 -5.48 -12.53 3.90
N VAL A 68 -4.30 -12.04 3.53
CA VAL A 68 -3.02 -12.36 4.17
C VAL A 68 -2.77 -11.39 5.33
N GLU A 69 -2.65 -11.91 6.55
CA GLU A 69 -2.53 -11.08 7.76
C GLU A 69 -1.29 -10.19 7.78
N LEU A 70 -0.15 -10.68 7.26
CA LEU A 70 1.10 -9.92 7.19
C LEU A 70 0.99 -8.64 6.35
N ASN A 71 0.00 -8.57 5.44
CA ASN A 71 -0.27 -7.38 4.64
C ASN A 71 -1.02 -6.29 5.41
N ALA A 72 -1.32 -6.48 6.70
CA ALA A 72 -1.97 -5.45 7.53
C ALA A 72 -1.23 -4.10 7.51
N VAL A 73 0.10 -4.14 7.47
CA VAL A 73 0.97 -2.94 7.44
C VAL A 73 0.75 -2.10 6.19
N VAL A 74 0.49 -2.73 5.05
CA VAL A 74 0.29 -2.08 3.74
C VAL A 74 -1.18 -2.05 3.31
N SER A 75 -2.10 -2.46 4.18
CA SER A 75 -3.50 -2.63 3.81
C SER A 75 -4.18 -1.31 3.42
N ALA A 76 -3.72 -0.17 3.95
CA ALA A 76 -4.27 1.14 3.58
C ALA A 76 -3.98 1.51 2.12
N GLU A 77 -2.81 1.11 1.62
CA GLU A 77 -2.35 1.29 0.26
C GLU A 77 -3.04 0.30 -0.68
N LEU A 78 -3.22 -0.96 -0.27
CA LEU A 78 -3.97 -1.95 -1.04
C LEU A 78 -5.44 -1.52 -1.25
N ILE A 79 -6.10 -0.99 -0.21
CA ILE A 79 -7.44 -0.41 -0.35
C ILE A 79 -7.41 0.81 -1.28
N GLY A 80 -6.34 1.61 -1.25
CA GLY A 80 -6.12 2.71 -2.18
C GLY A 80 -6.11 2.23 -3.63
N LEU A 81 -5.35 1.18 -3.93
CA LEU A 81 -5.30 0.56 -5.26
C LEU A 81 -6.67 0.02 -5.69
N CYS A 82 -7.39 -0.68 -4.80
CA CYS A 82 -8.76 -1.13 -5.07
C CYS A 82 -9.67 0.04 -5.48
N ARG A 83 -9.62 1.15 -4.73
CA ARG A 83 -10.41 2.36 -5.03
C ARG A 83 -10.03 2.97 -6.37
N GLU A 84 -8.74 3.03 -6.70
CA GLU A 84 -8.27 3.57 -7.98
C GLU A 84 -8.72 2.70 -9.17
N ILE A 85 -8.56 1.38 -9.06
CA ILE A 85 -9.04 0.44 -10.07
C ILE A 85 -10.53 0.65 -10.33
N TYR A 86 -11.34 0.62 -9.27
CA TYR A 86 -12.78 0.77 -9.41
C TYR A 86 -13.16 2.13 -10.02
N LEU A 87 -12.66 3.23 -9.46
CA LEU A 87 -13.08 4.56 -9.91
C LEU A 87 -12.64 4.87 -11.34
N TYR A 88 -11.46 4.40 -11.76
CA TYR A 88 -10.93 4.78 -13.07
C TYR A 88 -11.34 3.84 -14.20
N LEU A 89 -11.75 2.61 -13.89
CA LEU A 89 -12.01 1.57 -14.88
C LEU A 89 -13.47 1.08 -14.93
N SER A 90 -14.26 1.17 -13.86
CA SER A 90 -15.62 0.60 -13.82
C SER A 90 -16.60 1.15 -14.85
N ASP A 91 -16.38 2.38 -15.34
CA ASP A 91 -17.20 2.98 -16.40
C ASP A 91 -16.75 2.57 -17.82
N LYS A 92 -15.52 2.06 -17.95
CA LYS A 92 -14.89 1.73 -19.22
C LYS A 92 -14.84 0.22 -19.48
N ASP A 93 -14.94 -0.56 -18.42
CA ASP A 93 -14.77 -2.00 -18.44
C ASP A 93 -15.64 -2.62 -17.33
N PRO A 94 -16.44 -3.67 -17.62
CA PRO A 94 -17.25 -4.33 -16.61
C PRO A 94 -16.44 -5.15 -15.59
N ALA A 95 -15.16 -5.46 -15.87
CA ALA A 95 -14.35 -6.36 -15.06
C ALA A 95 -14.28 -5.97 -13.56
N PRO A 96 -14.04 -4.72 -13.16
CA PRO A 96 -14.00 -4.38 -11.73
C PRO A 96 -15.32 -4.64 -11.00
N LYS A 97 -16.46 -4.37 -11.65
CA LYS A 97 -17.78 -4.67 -11.09
C LYS A 97 -18.00 -6.18 -10.97
N GLN A 98 -17.60 -6.94 -11.99
CA GLN A 98 -17.70 -8.40 -11.98
C GLN A 98 -16.83 -9.04 -10.89
N VAL A 99 -15.61 -8.54 -10.68
CA VAL A 99 -14.73 -9.01 -9.58
C VAL A 99 -15.43 -8.82 -8.24
N LEU A 100 -15.97 -7.63 -7.96
CA LEU A 100 -16.68 -7.38 -6.69
C LEU A 100 -17.91 -8.29 -6.55
N LEU A 101 -18.73 -8.43 -7.60
CA LEU A 101 -19.91 -9.30 -7.60
C LEU A 101 -19.58 -10.79 -7.48
N SER A 102 -18.35 -11.19 -7.78
CA SER A 102 -17.90 -12.59 -7.60
C SER A 102 -17.52 -12.92 -6.16
N LEU A 103 -17.40 -11.92 -5.28
CA LEU A 103 -17.10 -12.12 -3.87
C LEU A 103 -18.28 -12.77 -3.14
N SER A 104 -17.96 -13.65 -2.17
CA SER A 104 -18.92 -14.62 -1.61
C SER A 104 -20.17 -14.01 -0.96
N ASP A 105 -20.04 -12.80 -0.41
CA ASP A 105 -21.09 -12.14 0.37
C ASP A 105 -21.61 -10.87 -0.33
N MET A 106 -21.23 -10.66 -1.59
CA MET A 106 -21.62 -9.48 -2.38
C MET A 106 -22.96 -9.68 -3.08
N LYS A 107 -23.81 -8.64 -3.09
CA LYS A 107 -25.01 -8.59 -3.92
C LYS A 107 -25.00 -7.40 -4.86
N GLN A 108 -25.87 -7.46 -5.87
CA GLN A 108 -26.07 -6.35 -6.82
C GLN A 108 -26.57 -5.07 -6.11
N GLU A 109 -27.46 -5.20 -5.12
CA GLU A 109 -27.98 -4.08 -4.33
C GLU A 109 -26.88 -3.34 -3.55
N ASP A 110 -25.91 -4.08 -3.00
CA ASP A 110 -24.77 -3.51 -2.28
C ASP A 110 -23.87 -2.72 -3.23
N LEU A 111 -23.64 -3.23 -4.45
CA LEU A 111 -22.83 -2.53 -5.45
C LEU A 111 -23.51 -1.24 -5.91
N LEU A 112 -24.83 -1.25 -6.10
CA LEU A 112 -25.59 -0.06 -6.47
C LEU A 112 -25.57 1.00 -5.37
N ALA A 113 -25.74 0.58 -4.11
CA ALA A 113 -25.64 1.50 -2.97
C ALA A 113 -24.23 2.09 -2.84
N PHE A 114 -23.19 1.31 -3.14
CA PHE A 114 -21.81 1.76 -3.17
C PHE A 114 -21.56 2.78 -4.30
N ASP A 115 -22.06 2.53 -5.51
CA ASP A 115 -21.98 3.46 -6.64
C ASP A 115 -22.65 4.80 -6.30
N ASP A 116 -23.85 4.77 -5.69
CA ASP A 116 -24.55 5.97 -5.24
C ASP A 116 -23.74 6.75 -4.18
N CYS A 117 -23.18 6.06 -3.19
CA CYS A 117 -22.30 6.69 -2.19
C CYS A 117 -21.06 7.32 -2.84
N LEU A 118 -20.39 6.61 -3.75
CA LEU A 118 -19.20 7.12 -4.44
C LEU A 118 -19.51 8.37 -5.28
N SER A 119 -20.68 8.40 -5.94
CA SER A 119 -21.08 9.54 -6.78
C SER A 119 -21.23 10.84 -6.00
N LYS A 120 -21.52 10.75 -4.69
CA LYS A 120 -21.74 11.89 -3.77
C LYS A 120 -20.49 12.27 -3.00
N THR A 121 -19.47 11.42 -3.02
CA THR A 121 -18.27 11.58 -2.19
C THR A 121 -17.10 12.05 -3.05
N ALA A 122 -16.69 13.32 -2.91
CA ALA A 122 -15.53 13.88 -3.62
C ALA A 122 -14.19 13.54 -2.94
N SER A 123 -14.19 13.35 -1.62
CA SER A 123 -12.98 13.15 -0.82
C SER A 123 -12.32 11.80 -1.12
N PRO A 124 -11.06 11.74 -1.59
CA PRO A 124 -10.36 10.48 -1.82
C PRO A 124 -10.24 9.62 -0.56
N LYS A 125 -10.13 10.27 0.60
CA LYS A 125 -10.06 9.60 1.90
C LYS A 125 -11.38 8.89 2.24
N GLU A 126 -12.51 9.53 2.00
CA GLU A 126 -13.83 8.96 2.26
C GLU A 126 -14.17 7.86 1.24
N GLN A 127 -13.84 8.07 -0.04
CA GLN A 127 -13.96 7.01 -1.06
C GLN A 127 -13.17 5.76 -0.69
N LYS A 128 -11.95 5.93 -0.16
CA LYS A 128 -11.13 4.83 0.34
C LYS A 128 -11.80 4.11 1.52
N GLN A 129 -12.45 4.86 2.42
CA GLN A 129 -13.22 4.29 3.52
C GLN A 129 -14.45 3.51 3.04
N HIS A 130 -15.19 4.04 2.05
CA HIS A 130 -16.30 3.30 1.44
C HIS A 130 -15.82 2.00 0.79
N MET A 131 -14.70 2.04 0.05
CA MET A 131 -14.09 0.84 -0.54
C MET A 131 -13.73 -0.19 0.53
N ARG A 132 -13.14 0.25 1.64
CA ARG A 132 -12.85 -0.63 2.78
C ARG A 132 -14.11 -1.29 3.33
N SER A 133 -15.15 -0.51 3.58
CA SER A 133 -16.43 -1.01 4.11
C SER A 133 -17.08 -2.01 3.16
N LEU A 134 -17.08 -1.71 1.86
CA LEU A 134 -17.61 -2.60 0.83
C LEU A 134 -16.85 -3.94 0.82
N LEU A 135 -15.52 -3.91 0.81
CA LEU A 135 -14.71 -5.13 0.77
C LEU A 135 -14.89 -5.99 2.02
N LEU A 136 -15.08 -5.39 3.20
CA LEU A 136 -15.42 -6.13 4.41
C LEU A 136 -16.80 -6.80 4.32
N LEU A 137 -17.80 -6.08 3.79
CA LEU A 137 -19.14 -6.61 3.56
C LEU A 137 -19.13 -7.76 2.55
N ALA A 138 -18.56 -7.52 1.37
CA ALA A 138 -18.53 -8.42 0.22
C ALA A 138 -17.78 -9.74 0.49
N THR A 139 -16.94 -9.76 1.52
CA THR A 139 -16.14 -10.95 1.91
C THR A 139 -16.58 -11.55 3.24
N GLY A 140 -17.63 -11.03 3.88
CA GLY A 140 -18.06 -11.52 5.19
C GLY A 140 -16.99 -11.35 6.28
N ASN A 141 -16.24 -10.24 6.22
CA ASN A 141 -15.13 -9.90 7.13
C ASN A 141 -13.93 -10.88 7.10
N LYS A 142 -13.72 -11.62 6.00
CA LYS A 142 -12.62 -12.59 5.87
C LYS A 142 -11.24 -11.96 5.57
N LEU A 143 -11.20 -10.64 5.30
CA LEU A 143 -9.97 -9.91 5.00
C LEU A 143 -9.13 -9.64 6.27
N LYS A 144 -8.27 -10.61 6.62
CA LYS A 144 -7.45 -10.59 7.85
C LYS A 144 -6.59 -9.33 7.98
N ALA A 145 -6.03 -8.83 6.88
CA ALA A 145 -5.22 -7.60 6.89
C ALA A 145 -5.99 -6.37 7.41
N LEU A 146 -7.32 -6.36 7.25
CA LEU A 146 -8.19 -5.28 7.71
C LEU A 146 -8.65 -5.45 9.15
N ALA A 147 -8.70 -6.68 9.67
CA ALA A 147 -9.09 -6.96 11.06
C ALA A 147 -8.04 -6.45 12.06
N SER A 148 -6.75 -6.54 11.71
CA SER A 148 -5.64 -6.18 12.59
C SER A 148 -5.47 -4.68 12.84
N GLN A 149 -6.20 -3.82 12.11
CA GLN A 149 -6.08 -2.35 12.23
C GLN A 149 -7.01 -1.71 13.28
N LYS A 150 -7.71 -2.49 14.12
CA LYS A 150 -8.61 -1.89 15.13
C LYS A 150 -7.91 -1.12 16.26
N THR A 151 -6.59 -1.22 16.43
CA THR A 151 -5.87 -0.43 17.46
C THR A 151 -4.38 -0.37 17.17
N THR A 152 -3.89 0.69 16.54
CA THR A 152 -2.48 1.08 16.65
C THR A 152 -2.32 2.55 16.24
N ASN A 153 -2.72 3.45 17.14
CA ASN A 153 -2.09 4.78 17.19
C ASN A 153 -0.67 4.58 17.77
N ILE A 154 0.24 3.99 16.98
CA ILE A 154 1.66 3.99 17.36
C ILE A 154 2.20 5.38 17.02
N ILE A 155 2.28 6.23 18.04
CA ILE A 155 3.10 7.44 17.99
C ILE A 155 4.55 6.97 18.18
N THR A 156 5.29 6.77 17.10
CA THR A 156 6.74 6.55 17.16
C THR A 156 7.46 7.88 17.39
N ASN A 157 7.44 8.37 18.63
CA ASN A 157 8.43 9.34 19.07
C ASN A 157 9.72 8.57 19.39
N VAL A 158 10.57 8.36 18.39
CA VAL A 158 11.91 7.81 18.57
C VAL A 158 12.91 8.97 18.50
N THR A 159 13.27 9.53 19.65
CA THR A 159 14.54 10.26 19.78
C THR A 159 15.58 9.26 20.24
N THR A 160 16.23 8.58 19.29
CA THR A 160 17.46 7.82 19.56
C THR A 160 18.57 8.81 19.90
N ARG A 161 18.72 9.12 21.19
CA ARG A 161 19.91 9.82 21.70
C ARG A 161 21.09 8.86 21.61
N ASN A 162 21.76 8.86 20.46
CA ASN A 162 23.04 8.20 20.27
C ASN A 162 24.08 8.91 21.15
N ARG A 163 24.41 8.35 22.32
CA ARG A 163 25.65 8.67 23.04
C ARG A 163 26.59 7.48 22.88
N GLY A 164 27.35 7.52 21.80
CA GLY A 164 28.60 6.77 21.69
C GLY A 164 29.59 7.25 22.75
N THR A 165 30.23 6.27 23.38
CA THR A 165 31.43 6.29 24.23
C THR A 165 32.60 7.02 23.50
N VAL A 166 33.60 7.68 24.11
CA VAL A 166 34.65 7.32 25.10
C VAL A 166 35.30 8.68 25.50
N ALA A 167 35.67 9.01 26.74
CA ALA A 167 37.00 8.78 27.31
C ALA A 167 37.18 9.50 28.68
N HIS A 168 38.10 8.93 29.48
CA HIS A 168 38.86 9.49 30.62
C HIS A 168 38.27 9.50 32.04
N HIS A 169 38.77 8.56 32.84
CA HIS A 169 38.93 8.65 34.29
C HIS A 169 40.14 9.54 34.66
N GLY A 170 39.89 10.53 35.53
CA GLY A 170 40.83 11.18 36.48
C GLY A 170 41.83 12.22 35.91
N PRO A 171 42.32 13.21 36.71
CA PRO A 171 42.26 13.31 38.18
C PRO A 171 41.75 14.65 38.76
N SER A 172 41.59 14.63 40.08
CA SER A 172 41.25 15.75 40.98
C SER A 172 42.37 16.79 41.07
N ALA A 173 41.98 18.01 41.39
CA ALA A 173 42.80 19.20 41.57
C ALA A 173 43.81 19.08 42.71
N GLU A 174 45.08 19.40 42.45
CA GLU A 174 46.06 19.91 43.43
C GLU A 174 47.06 20.85 42.71
N GLU A 175 47.19 22.05 43.30
CA GLU A 175 48.35 22.94 43.47
C GLU A 175 49.44 23.21 42.41
N GLU A 176 49.96 24.43 42.55
CA GLU A 176 51.31 24.92 42.21
C GLU A 176 51.68 25.31 40.77
N ASP A 177 51.80 26.63 40.63
CA ASP A 177 53.05 27.33 40.31
C ASP A 177 53.55 27.32 38.85
N ARG A 178 53.80 28.56 38.43
CA ARG A 178 54.89 28.98 37.55
C ARG A 178 54.82 28.78 36.02
N ILE A 179 54.87 29.98 35.41
CA ILE A 179 55.74 30.39 34.31
C ILE A 179 55.12 30.26 32.92
N GLY A 180 54.98 31.44 32.32
CA GLY A 180 54.58 31.61 30.94
C GLY A 180 55.70 31.42 29.94
N LEU A 181 55.41 31.97 28.75
CA LEU A 181 56.31 32.48 27.72
C LEU A 181 56.20 31.75 26.37
N ALA A 182 55.51 32.44 25.46
CA ALA A 182 55.82 32.74 24.06
C ALA A 182 56.32 31.64 23.08
N GLY A 183 55.85 31.75 21.84
CA GLY A 183 56.47 31.15 20.65
C GLY A 183 55.43 30.69 19.63
N LEU A 184 54.79 31.61 18.89
CA LEU A 184 55.15 32.04 17.53
C LEU A 184 54.62 31.12 16.41
N SER A 185 53.73 31.72 15.61
CA SER A 185 53.47 31.56 14.16
C SER A 185 53.19 30.17 13.58
#